data_AF-A0A133RVQ2-F1
#
_entry.id   AF-A0A133RVQ2-F1
#
_cell.length_a   1.000
_cell.length_b   1.000
_cell.length_c   1.000
_cell.angle_alpha   90.00
_cell.angle_beta   90.00
_cell.angle_gamma   90.00
#
_symmetry.space_group_name_H-M   'P 1'
#
loop_
_entity.id
_entity.type
_entity.pdbx_description
1 polymer ?
#
loop_
_entity_poly.entity_id
_entity_poly.type
_entity_poly.pdbx_seq_one_letter_code
_entity_poly.pdbx_strand_id
1 'polypeptide(L)'
;MDKEKVFLLLEELNDKKNKIRGAREKLDKKRKNIVRKQDVSFDNIDEFLSNNSETIEQLERMEESIKLLEKQFENDEWELSSALFEYIFKETKRQAENKNVYKRYQKKLKQILNAFDEIQNLKKEVEEINNSVVKELSQKYQLSRYRTEVYPHTILPFFLESPKDYHKAKEYLENN
;
A
#
# COMPACT_ATOMS: atom_id res chain seq x y z
N MET A 1 -12.75 -15.33 8.58
CA MET A 1 -12.21 -15.40 9.94
C MET A 1 -12.89 -14.34 10.78
N ASP A 2 -13.22 -14.64 12.04
CA ASP A 2 -13.86 -13.67 12.95
C ASP A 2 -12.80 -12.87 13.73
N LYS A 3 -13.15 -11.67 14.17
CA LYS A 3 -12.31 -10.73 14.90
C LYS A 3 -11.57 -11.41 16.06
N GLU A 4 -12.30 -12.14 16.89
CA GLU A 4 -11.74 -12.80 18.08
C GLU A 4 -10.66 -13.83 17.72
N LYS A 5 -10.88 -14.60 16.65
CA LYS A 5 -9.88 -15.55 16.15
C LYS A 5 -8.61 -14.84 15.67
N VAL A 6 -8.73 -13.68 15.04
CA VAL A 6 -7.58 -12.87 14.62
C VAL A 6 -6.78 -12.38 15.83
N PHE A 7 -7.45 -11.89 16.88
CA PHE A 7 -6.79 -11.43 18.10
C PHE A 7 -6.04 -12.57 18.80
N LEU A 8 -6.68 -13.73 18.95
CA LEU A 8 -6.05 -14.90 19.56
C LEU A 8 -4.78 -15.33 18.81
N LEU A 9 -4.84 -15.40 17.47
CA LEU A 9 -3.67 -15.77 16.67
C LEU A 9 -2.53 -14.76 16.77
N LEU A 10 -2.85 -13.46 16.87
CA LEU A 10 -1.83 -12.41 17.10
C LEU A 10 -1.19 -12.52 18.48
N GLU A 11 -1.97 -12.82 19.52
CA GLU A 11 -1.44 -13.06 20.87
C GLU A 11 -0.53 -14.29 20.89
N GLU A 12 -0.97 -15.40 20.28
CA GLU A 12 -0.17 -16.63 20.17
C GLU A 12 1.16 -16.40 19.45
N LEU A 13 1.18 -15.65 18.34
CA LEU A 13 2.42 -15.28 17.65
C LEU A 13 3.32 -14.42 18.54
N ASN A 14 2.75 -13.44 19.25
CA ASN A 14 3.52 -12.59 20.14
C ASN A 14 4.19 -13.40 21.26
N ASP A 15 3.48 -14.39 21.80
CA ASP A 15 4.01 -15.33 22.79
C ASP A 15 5.15 -16.19 22.21
N LYS A 16 4.98 -16.74 21.00
CA LYS A 16 6.03 -17.49 20.29
C LYS A 16 7.29 -16.64 20.10
N LYS A 17 7.11 -15.39 19.63
CA LYS A 17 8.21 -14.41 19.44
C LYS A 17 8.94 -14.13 20.76
N ASN A 18 8.21 -13.90 21.84
CA ASN A 18 8.78 -13.66 23.16
C ASN A 18 9.58 -14.86 23.68
N LYS A 19 9.09 -16.09 23.46
CA LYS A 19 9.79 -17.33 23.82
C LYS A 19 11.10 -17.49 23.05
N ILE A 20 11.09 -17.27 21.73
CA ILE A 20 12.29 -17.32 20.89
C ILE A 20 13.33 -16.29 21.36
N ARG A 21 12.91 -15.05 21.60
CA ARG A 21 13.79 -14.00 22.16
C ARG A 21 14.40 -14.43 23.50
N GLY A 22 13.58 -14.94 24.42
CA GLY A 22 14.07 -15.44 25.71
C GLY A 22 15.04 -16.61 25.58
N ALA A 23 14.84 -17.50 24.60
CA ALA A 23 15.77 -18.59 24.30
C ALA A 23 17.12 -18.07 23.76
N ARG A 24 17.10 -17.11 22.83
CA ARG A 24 18.30 -16.42 22.31
C ARG A 24 19.10 -15.75 23.41
N GLU A 25 18.45 -14.97 24.26
CA GLU A 25 19.12 -14.29 25.38
C GLU A 25 19.78 -15.27 26.35
N LYS A 26 19.14 -16.41 26.64
CA LYS A 26 19.71 -17.45 27.48
C LYS A 26 20.92 -18.12 26.83
N LEU A 27 20.85 -18.40 25.53
CA LEU A 27 21.96 -18.96 24.77
C LEU A 27 23.19 -18.03 24.78
N ASP A 28 22.97 -16.74 24.52
CA ASP A 28 24.04 -15.73 24.52
C ASP A 28 24.67 -15.56 25.90
N LYS A 29 23.88 -15.60 26.98
CA LYS A 29 24.38 -15.59 28.36
C LYS A 29 25.25 -16.82 28.65
N LYS A 30 24.84 -18.01 28.20
CA LYS A 30 25.64 -19.24 28.37
C LYS A 30 26.98 -19.15 27.62
N ARG A 31 26.97 -18.70 26.36
CA ARG A 31 28.20 -18.48 25.57
C ARG A 31 29.18 -17.55 26.29
N LYS A 32 28.70 -16.38 26.75
CA LYS A 32 29.51 -15.40 27.47
C LYS A 32 30.08 -15.96 28.78
N ASN A 33 29.33 -16.79 29.50
CA ASN A 33 29.80 -17.37 30.76
C ASN A 33 30.92 -18.40 30.57
N ILE A 34 30.93 -19.18 29.49
CA ILE A 34 32.02 -20.12 29.20
C ILE A 34 33.31 -19.35 28.94
N VAL A 35 33.24 -18.34 28.07
CA VAL A 35 34.40 -17.52 27.70
C VAL A 35 34.97 -16.73 28.89
N ARG A 36 34.13 -16.34 29.86
CA ARG A 36 34.58 -15.59 31.05
C ARG A 36 35.21 -16.44 32.16
N LYS A 37 35.02 -17.77 32.16
CA LYS A 37 35.52 -18.65 33.23
C LYS A 37 37.02 -18.97 33.11
N GLN A 38 37.60 -18.78 31.93
CA GLN A 38 39.02 -19.01 31.65
C GLN A 38 39.53 -17.88 30.75
N ASP A 39 40.65 -17.26 31.10
CA ASP A 39 41.35 -16.36 30.17
C ASP A 39 41.94 -17.21 29.05
N VAL A 40 41.32 -17.13 27.88
CA VAL A 40 41.74 -17.88 26.69
C VAL A 40 42.82 -17.09 25.97
N SER A 41 43.98 -17.70 25.77
CA SER A 41 45.08 -17.20 24.94
C SER A 41 45.42 -18.24 23.86
N PHE A 42 46.32 -17.90 22.93
CA PHE A 42 46.83 -18.86 21.96
C PHE A 42 47.56 -20.04 22.63
N ASP A 43 48.07 -19.87 23.85
CA ASP A 43 48.87 -20.88 24.54
C ASP A 43 48.02 -21.96 25.24
N ASN A 44 46.72 -21.69 25.51
CA ASN A 44 45.85 -22.60 26.25
C ASN A 44 44.55 -22.98 25.51
N ILE A 45 44.44 -22.65 24.22
CA ILE A 45 43.23 -22.85 23.42
C ILE A 45 42.86 -24.33 23.24
N ASP A 46 43.84 -25.21 23.03
CA ASP A 46 43.59 -26.65 22.84
C ASP A 46 43.05 -27.31 24.12
N GLU A 47 43.59 -26.92 25.27
CA GLU A 47 43.13 -27.37 26.58
C GLU A 47 41.73 -26.81 26.90
N PHE A 48 41.47 -25.54 26.57
CA PHE A 48 40.15 -24.93 26.71
C PHE A 48 39.09 -25.66 25.87
N LEU A 49 39.38 -25.93 24.60
CA LEU A 49 38.48 -26.64 23.68
C LEU A 49 38.23 -28.07 24.15
N SER A 50 39.26 -28.79 24.56
CA SER A 50 39.16 -30.15 25.09
C SER A 50 38.27 -30.20 26.34
N ASN A 51 38.55 -29.33 27.33
CA ASN A 51 37.84 -29.27 28.61
C ASN A 51 36.38 -28.80 28.49
N ASN A 52 36.00 -28.13 27.39
CA ASN A 52 34.65 -27.60 27.20
C ASN A 52 33.89 -28.23 26.02
N SER A 53 34.45 -29.24 25.33
CA SER A 53 33.90 -29.86 24.12
C SER A 53 32.41 -30.26 24.23
N GLU A 54 32.03 -31.02 25.25
CA GLU A 54 30.62 -31.41 25.48
C GLU A 54 29.68 -30.21 25.65
N THR A 55 30.17 -29.14 26.30
CA THR A 55 29.37 -27.93 26.52
C THR A 55 29.21 -27.14 25.22
N ILE A 56 30.25 -27.10 24.37
CA ILE A 56 30.20 -26.47 23.04
C ILE A 56 29.18 -27.19 22.16
N GLU A 57 29.22 -28.51 22.07
CA GLU A 57 28.23 -29.30 21.29
C GLU A 57 26.79 -29.10 21.77
N GLN A 58 26.58 -28.97 23.09
CA GLN A 58 25.25 -28.66 23.63
C GLN A 58 24.77 -27.27 23.20
N LEU A 59 25.65 -26.27 23.16
CA LEU A 59 25.31 -24.93 22.70
C LEU A 59 25.01 -24.88 21.20
N GLU A 60 25.73 -25.67 20.39
CA GLU A 60 25.45 -25.82 18.96
C GLU A 60 24.08 -26.44 18.72
N ARG A 61 23.75 -27.55 19.39
CA ARG A 61 22.41 -28.17 19.32
C ARG A 61 21.29 -27.21 19.77
N MET A 62 21.56 -26.40 20.80
CA MET A 62 20.62 -25.36 21.24
C MET A 62 20.43 -24.26 20.17
N GLU A 63 21.51 -23.81 19.51
CA GLU A 63 21.45 -22.83 18.41
C GLU A 63 20.63 -23.38 17.23
N GLU A 64 20.86 -24.63 16.82
CA GLU A 64 20.10 -25.27 15.74
C GLU A 64 18.62 -25.39 16.08
N SER A 65 18.30 -25.77 17.32
CA SER A 65 16.91 -25.86 17.78
C SER A 65 16.21 -24.51 17.76
N ILE A 66 16.90 -23.44 18.18
CA ILE A 66 16.34 -22.07 18.12
C ILE A 66 16.12 -21.65 16.66
N LYS A 67 17.06 -21.94 15.75
CA LYS A 67 16.90 -21.64 14.31
C LYS A 67 15.71 -22.38 13.68
N LEU A 68 15.47 -23.64 14.08
CA LEU A 68 14.29 -24.38 13.63
C LEU A 68 12.99 -23.72 14.11
N LEU A 69 12.94 -23.27 15.36
CA LEU A 69 11.81 -22.53 15.92
C LEU A 69 11.61 -21.17 15.23
N GLU A 70 12.69 -20.46 14.92
CA GLU A 70 12.65 -19.20 14.15
C GLU A 70 12.03 -19.42 12.76
N LYS A 71 12.46 -20.46 12.04
CA LYS A 71 11.89 -20.80 10.74
C LYS A 71 10.40 -21.18 10.82
N GLN A 72 10.01 -21.93 11.86
CA GLN A 72 8.61 -22.25 12.07
C GLN A 72 7.78 -20.99 12.37
N PHE A 73 8.33 -20.09 13.18
CA PHE A 73 7.70 -18.80 13.48
C PHE A 73 7.52 -17.94 12.21
N GLU A 74 8.51 -17.88 11.32
CA GLU A 74 8.41 -17.16 10.05
C GLU A 74 7.26 -17.69 9.17
N ASN A 75 7.09 -19.01 9.11
CA ASN A 75 5.97 -19.62 8.38
C ASN A 75 4.62 -19.26 9.02
N ASP A 76 4.50 -19.40 10.35
CA ASP A 76 3.29 -19.06 11.08
C ASP A 76 2.92 -17.57 10.90
N GLU A 77 3.92 -16.68 10.90
CA GLU A 77 3.75 -15.24 10.67
C GLU A 77 3.30 -14.94 9.24
N TRP A 78 3.83 -15.63 8.24
CA TRP A 78 3.43 -15.49 6.84
C TRP A 78 1.98 -15.92 6.63
N GLU A 79 1.58 -17.08 7.17
CA GLU A 79 0.21 -17.57 7.08
C GLU A 79 -0.78 -16.61 7.74
N LEU A 80 -0.47 -16.13 8.95
CA LEU A 80 -1.33 -15.17 9.63
C LEU A 80 -1.41 -13.85 8.85
N SER A 81 -0.30 -13.36 8.30
CA SER A 81 -0.27 -12.10 7.54
C SER A 81 -1.23 -12.12 6.36
N SER A 82 -1.24 -13.22 5.60
CA SER A 82 -2.19 -13.42 4.49
C SER A 82 -3.64 -13.39 4.97
N ALA A 83 -3.92 -14.11 6.05
CA ALA A 83 -5.26 -14.22 6.59
C ALA A 83 -5.75 -12.91 7.26
N LEU A 84 -4.83 -12.12 7.83
CA LEU A 84 -5.07 -10.79 8.38
C LEU A 84 -5.44 -9.79 7.26
N PHE A 85 -4.71 -9.83 6.15
CA PHE A 85 -5.01 -8.99 4.98
C PHE A 85 -6.43 -9.24 4.47
N GLU A 86 -6.82 -10.50 4.31
CA GLU A 86 -8.16 -10.87 3.87
C GLU A 86 -9.23 -10.35 4.84
N TYR A 87 -9.01 -10.50 6.15
CA TYR A 87 -9.92 -10.00 7.18
C TYR A 87 -10.05 -8.46 7.14
N ILE A 88 -8.93 -7.72 7.10
CA ILE A 88 -8.91 -6.26 7.03
C ILE A 88 -9.66 -5.79 5.78
N PHE A 89 -9.40 -6.42 4.63
CA PHE A 89 -10.09 -6.09 3.39
C PHE A 89 -11.61 -6.26 3.51
N LYS A 90 -12.06 -7.44 3.99
CA LYS A 90 -13.49 -7.73 4.16
C LYS A 90 -14.17 -6.77 5.13
N GLU A 91 -13.57 -6.53 6.28
CA GLU A 91 -14.13 -5.60 7.28
C GLU A 91 -14.14 -4.15 6.79
N THR A 92 -13.10 -3.71 6.09
CA THR A 92 -13.06 -2.37 5.49
C THR A 92 -14.18 -2.21 4.47
N LYS A 93 -14.37 -3.20 3.59
CA LYS A 93 -15.46 -3.21 2.60
C LYS A 93 -16.83 -3.14 3.30
N ARG A 94 -17.07 -4.01 4.29
CA ARG A 94 -18.32 -4.04 5.07
C ARG A 94 -18.61 -2.70 5.75
N GLN A 95 -17.60 -2.08 6.36
CA GLN A 95 -17.73 -0.78 7.01
C GLN A 95 -18.01 0.34 6.01
N ALA A 96 -17.36 0.32 4.84
CA ALA A 96 -17.61 1.27 3.77
C ALA A 96 -19.03 1.16 3.22
N GLU A 97 -19.55 -0.07 3.07
CA GLU A 97 -20.95 -0.35 2.70
C GLU A 97 -21.92 0.16 3.77
N ASN A 98 -21.72 -0.20 5.05
CA ASN A 98 -22.57 0.24 6.17
C ASN A 98 -22.62 1.77 6.30
N LYS A 99 -21.49 2.45 6.09
CA LYS A 99 -21.39 3.92 6.13
C LYS A 99 -21.84 4.59 4.82
N ASN A 100 -22.42 3.83 3.89
CA ASN A 100 -22.85 4.27 2.57
C ASN A 100 -21.78 5.11 1.84
N VAL A 101 -20.50 4.78 2.04
CA VAL A 101 -19.37 5.52 1.46
C VAL A 101 -19.42 5.41 -0.05
N TYR A 102 -19.60 4.20 -0.59
CA TYR A 102 -19.72 3.96 -2.03
C TYR A 102 -20.87 4.75 -2.67
N LYS A 103 -22.07 4.72 -2.07
CA LYS A 103 -23.22 5.50 -2.57
C LYS A 103 -22.96 7.01 -2.57
N ARG A 104 -22.35 7.53 -1.49
CA ARG A 104 -21.99 8.96 -1.40
C ARG A 104 -20.92 9.33 -2.44
N TYR A 105 -19.93 8.47 -2.62
CA TYR A 105 -18.89 8.62 -3.63
C TYR A 105 -19.50 8.63 -5.05
N GLN A 106 -20.31 7.65 -5.40
CA GLN A 106 -21.03 7.60 -6.69
C GLN A 106 -21.88 8.85 -6.92
N LYS A 107 -22.62 9.32 -5.91
CA LYS A 107 -23.41 10.57 -6.01
C LYS A 107 -22.52 11.77 -6.31
N LYS A 108 -21.37 11.90 -5.63
CA LYS A 108 -20.41 12.98 -5.85
C LYS A 108 -19.76 12.89 -7.23
N LEU A 109 -19.39 11.69 -7.66
CA LEU A 109 -18.84 11.45 -8.99
C LEU A 109 -19.84 11.84 -10.08
N LYS A 110 -21.11 11.46 -9.94
CA LYS A 110 -22.17 11.86 -10.86
C LYS A 110 -22.34 13.38 -10.95
N GLN A 111 -22.27 14.08 -9.81
CA GLN A 111 -22.29 15.55 -9.79
C GLN A 111 -21.12 16.16 -10.58
N ILE A 112 -19.92 15.60 -10.42
CA ILE A 112 -18.71 16.06 -11.13
C ILE A 112 -18.85 15.80 -12.64
N LEU A 113 -19.32 14.62 -13.04
CA LEU A 113 -19.50 14.29 -14.46
C LEU A 113 -20.57 15.17 -15.12
N ASN A 114 -21.70 15.40 -14.47
CA ASN A 114 -22.72 16.30 -14.99
C ASN A 114 -22.17 17.72 -15.17
N ALA A 115 -21.45 18.25 -14.18
CA ALA A 115 -20.81 19.56 -14.30
C ALA A 115 -19.78 19.59 -15.42
N PHE A 116 -19.03 18.50 -15.63
CA PHE A 116 -18.10 18.39 -16.75
C PHE A 116 -18.83 18.42 -18.10
N ASP A 117 -19.96 17.71 -18.24
CA ASP A 117 -20.77 17.73 -19.46
C ASP A 117 -21.33 19.14 -19.75
N GLU A 118 -21.83 19.82 -18.73
CA GLU A 118 -22.28 21.22 -18.83
C GLU A 118 -21.15 22.14 -19.32
N ILE A 119 -19.95 21.98 -18.75
CA ILE A 119 -18.77 22.72 -19.19
C ILE A 119 -18.47 22.40 -20.67
N GLN A 120 -18.45 21.13 -21.10
CA GLN A 120 -18.20 20.79 -22.51
C GLN A 120 -19.26 21.39 -23.46
N ASN A 121 -20.50 21.57 -23.03
CA ASN A 121 -21.51 22.25 -23.84
C ASN A 121 -21.22 23.75 -23.97
N LEU A 122 -20.88 24.42 -22.87
CA LEU A 122 -20.44 25.83 -22.90
C LEU A 122 -19.22 26.02 -23.81
N LYS A 123 -18.31 25.03 -23.86
CA LYS A 123 -17.16 25.05 -24.77
C LYS A 123 -17.61 25.15 -26.23
N LYS A 124 -18.57 24.31 -26.62
CA LYS A 124 -19.12 24.30 -27.98
C LYS A 124 -19.85 25.59 -28.31
N GLU A 125 -20.65 26.12 -27.38
CA GLU A 125 -21.34 27.40 -27.57
C GLU A 125 -20.35 28.55 -27.84
N VAL A 126 -19.24 28.61 -27.11
CA VAL A 126 -18.17 29.60 -27.35
C VAL A 126 -17.54 29.42 -28.74
N GLU A 127 -17.26 28.18 -29.15
CA GLU A 127 -16.73 27.88 -30.48
C GLU A 127 -17.72 28.29 -31.59
N GLU A 128 -19.02 28.03 -31.42
CA GLU A 128 -20.09 28.40 -32.35
C GLU A 128 -20.24 29.93 -32.48
N ILE A 129 -20.25 30.65 -31.35
CA ILE A 129 -20.29 32.12 -31.34
C ILE A 129 -19.09 32.68 -32.10
N ASN A 130 -17.88 32.18 -31.81
CA ASN A 130 -16.68 32.61 -32.52
C ASN A 130 -16.79 32.37 -34.03
N ASN A 131 -17.22 31.18 -34.44
CA ASN A 131 -17.39 30.84 -35.85
C ASN A 131 -18.41 31.77 -36.55
N SER A 132 -19.51 32.12 -35.86
CA SER A 132 -20.49 33.08 -36.38
C SER A 132 -19.88 34.46 -36.58
N VAL A 133 -19.17 34.99 -35.58
CA VAL A 133 -18.49 36.30 -35.66
C VAL A 133 -17.45 36.33 -36.78
N VAL A 134 -16.63 35.29 -36.88
CA VAL A 134 -15.63 35.14 -37.96
C VAL A 134 -16.31 35.13 -39.33
N LYS A 135 -17.43 34.40 -39.47
CA LYS A 135 -18.21 34.35 -40.72
C LYS A 135 -18.74 35.73 -41.10
N GLU A 136 -19.35 36.46 -40.17
CA GLU A 136 -19.85 37.83 -40.41
C GLU A 136 -18.74 38.79 -40.84
N LEU A 137 -17.58 38.76 -40.17
CA LEU A 137 -16.44 39.60 -40.51
C LEU A 137 -15.86 39.24 -41.88
N SER A 138 -15.80 37.95 -42.21
CA SER A 138 -15.23 37.48 -43.48
C SER A 138 -16.02 37.93 -44.73
N GLN A 139 -17.32 38.25 -44.56
CA GLN A 139 -18.14 38.83 -45.64
C GLN A 139 -17.70 40.23 -46.03
N LYS A 140 -17.05 40.98 -45.13
CA LYS A 140 -16.65 42.38 -45.34
C LYS A 140 -15.13 42.56 -45.46
N TYR A 141 -14.34 41.64 -44.90
CA TYR A 141 -12.89 41.79 -44.77
C TYR A 141 -12.16 40.48 -45.10
N GLN A 142 -10.97 40.59 -45.70
CA GLN A 142 -10.10 39.43 -45.94
C GLN A 142 -9.39 39.03 -44.64
N LEU A 143 -9.84 37.94 -44.02
CA LEU A 143 -9.34 37.51 -42.71
C LEU A 143 -8.14 36.55 -42.75
N SER A 144 -7.62 36.18 -43.93
CA SER A 144 -6.58 35.14 -44.08
C SER A 144 -5.25 35.42 -43.37
N ARG A 145 -5.01 36.67 -42.95
CA ARG A 145 -3.82 37.08 -42.18
C ARG A 145 -4.05 37.06 -40.66
N TYR A 146 -5.26 36.77 -40.19
CA TYR A 146 -5.63 36.79 -38.79
C TYR A 146 -5.93 35.37 -38.30
N ARG A 147 -5.55 35.09 -37.06
CA ARG A 147 -5.95 33.86 -36.39
C ARG A 147 -7.41 33.99 -35.96
N THR A 148 -8.26 33.12 -36.47
CA THR A 148 -9.71 33.10 -36.19
C THR A 148 -10.13 31.94 -35.30
N GLU A 149 -9.22 31.01 -35.03
CA GLU A 149 -9.41 29.94 -34.05
C GLU A 149 -9.45 30.54 -32.65
N VAL A 150 -10.57 30.35 -31.96
CA VAL A 150 -10.66 30.62 -30.52
C VAL A 150 -10.42 29.33 -29.78
N TYR A 151 -9.39 29.33 -28.95
CA TYR A 151 -9.27 28.32 -27.91
C TYR A 151 -10.23 28.67 -26.78
N PRO A 152 -11.17 27.80 -26.40
CA PRO A 152 -12.18 28.15 -25.40
C PRO A 152 -11.58 28.61 -24.06
N HIS A 153 -10.39 28.12 -23.69
CA HIS A 153 -9.70 28.52 -22.47
C HIS A 153 -9.23 29.99 -22.47
N THR A 154 -9.15 30.66 -23.63
CA THR A 154 -8.80 32.10 -23.68
C THR A 154 -10.00 33.00 -23.35
N ILE A 155 -11.22 32.49 -23.47
CA ILE A 155 -12.47 33.20 -23.12
C ILE A 155 -13.00 32.73 -21.77
N LEU A 156 -12.93 31.43 -21.50
CA LEU A 156 -13.35 30.82 -20.24
C LEU A 156 -12.15 30.07 -19.62
N PRO A 157 -11.37 30.72 -18.73
CA PRO A 157 -10.06 30.25 -18.27
C PRO A 157 -10.05 28.98 -17.40
N PHE A 158 -11.20 28.32 -17.22
CA PHE A 158 -11.35 27.09 -16.44
C PHE A 158 -11.65 25.85 -17.30
N PHE A 159 -11.50 25.93 -18.62
CA PHE A 159 -11.61 24.75 -19.48
C PHE A 159 -10.43 23.80 -19.27
N LEU A 160 -10.71 22.62 -18.70
CA LEU A 160 -9.75 21.54 -18.50
C LEU A 160 -9.60 20.69 -19.78
N GLU A 161 -8.35 20.37 -20.14
CA GLU A 161 -8.00 19.61 -21.36
C GLU A 161 -7.87 18.08 -21.17
N SER A 162 -8.22 17.50 -20.01
CA SER A 162 -7.99 16.06 -19.77
C SER A 162 -9.26 15.19 -19.88
N PRO A 163 -9.50 14.53 -21.03
CA PRO A 163 -10.65 13.64 -21.25
C PRO A 163 -10.46 12.19 -20.79
N LYS A 164 -9.23 11.74 -20.48
CA LYS A 164 -8.94 10.30 -20.26
C LYS A 164 -9.55 9.75 -18.96
N ASP A 165 -9.55 10.54 -17.89
CA ASP A 165 -10.09 10.11 -16.60
C ASP A 165 -11.62 10.23 -16.53
N TYR A 166 -12.21 11.11 -17.34
CA TYR A 166 -13.66 11.27 -17.49
C TYR A 166 -14.31 10.02 -18.08
N HIS A 167 -13.78 9.48 -19.18
CA HIS A 167 -14.40 8.32 -19.86
C HIS A 167 -14.45 7.09 -18.97
N LYS A 168 -13.37 6.80 -18.22
CA LYS A 168 -13.33 5.69 -17.26
C LYS A 168 -14.32 5.87 -16.11
N ALA A 169 -14.45 7.08 -15.59
CA ALA A 169 -15.41 7.39 -14.52
C ALA A 169 -16.87 7.31 -14.98
N LYS A 170 -17.15 7.73 -16.23
CA LYS A 170 -18.47 7.62 -16.85
C LYS A 170 -18.88 6.18 -17.06
N GLU A 171 -18.00 5.38 -17.67
CA GLU A 171 -18.22 3.95 -17.90
C GLU A 171 -18.47 3.19 -16.58
N TYR A 172 -17.75 3.54 -15.50
CA TYR A 172 -17.97 2.96 -14.18
C TYR A 172 -19.38 3.23 -13.62
N LEU A 173 -19.94 4.42 -13.86
CA LEU A 173 -21.28 4.81 -13.39
C LEU A 173 -22.42 4.30 -14.28
N GLU A 174 -22.15 4.01 -15.55
CA GLU A 174 -23.16 3.45 -16.48
C GLU A 174 -23.32 1.93 -16.30
N ASN A 175 -22.28 1.26 -15.80
CA ASN A 175 -22.23 -0.19 -15.64
C ASN A 175 -22.45 -0.69 -14.19
N ASN A 176 -22.66 0.19 -13.21
CA ASN A 176 -22.90 -0.14 -11.79
C ASN A 176 -24.02 0.70 -11.17
#